data_AF-A0A316M1F1-F1
#
_entry.id   AF-A0A316M1F1-F1
#
_cell.length_a   1.000
_cell.length_b   1.000
_cell.length_c   1.000
_cell.angle_alpha   90.00
_cell.angle_beta   90.00
_cell.angle_gamma   90.00
#
_symmetry.space_group_name_H-M   'P 1'
#
loop_
_entity.id
_entity.type
_entity.pdbx_description
1 polymer ?
#
loop_
_entity_poly.entity_id
_entity_poly.type
_entity_poly.pdbx_seq_one_letter_code
_entity_poly.pdbx_strand_id
1 'polypeptide(L)'
;MITKKHHKVLVFCILIFIFSIFAYNVDSRLVANDEQPIFVIPVSIAKDGGTTQYYGIGYKVISWNVLSIKEINGKEVDGKMIGYEISTLFNLQHIDDGPKKELNFVPNK
;
A
#
# COMPACT_ATOMS: atom_id res chain seq x y z
N MET A 1 3.68 40.35 1.97
CA MET A 1 3.01 40.56 3.28
C MET A 1 1.89 39.53 3.42
N ILE A 2 2.11 38.45 4.17
CA ILE A 2 1.09 37.40 4.38
C ILE A 2 0.03 37.98 5.31
N THR A 3 -1.17 38.27 4.79
CA THR A 3 -2.27 38.77 5.64
C THR A 3 -2.69 37.69 6.64
N LYS A 4 -3.29 38.07 7.79
CA LYS A 4 -3.71 37.11 8.85
C LYS A 4 -4.55 35.93 8.35
N LYS A 5 -5.28 36.10 7.24
CA LYS A 5 -6.05 35.04 6.56
C LYS A 5 -5.14 34.01 5.87
N HIS A 6 -4.13 34.47 5.13
CA HIS A 6 -3.15 33.59 4.48
C HIS A 6 -2.24 32.88 5.49
N HIS A 7 -1.99 33.48 6.65
CA HIS A 7 -1.23 32.83 7.72
C HIS A 7 -1.93 31.58 8.27
N LYS A 8 -3.24 31.63 8.50
CA LYS A 8 -4.02 30.45 8.95
C LYS A 8 -3.99 29.30 7.93
N VAL A 9 -4.11 29.64 6.64
CA VAL A 9 -4.02 28.66 5.55
C VAL A 9 -2.62 28.03 5.50
N LEU A 10 -1.57 28.85 5.62
CA LEU A 10 -0.19 28.35 5.63
C LEU A 10 0.05 27.38 6.80
N VAL A 11 -0.38 27.73 8.01
CA VAL A 11 -0.28 26.86 9.20
C VAL A 11 -1.04 25.56 8.98
N PHE A 12 -2.24 25.62 8.41
CA PHE A 12 -3.03 24.43 8.10
C PHE A 12 -2.34 23.51 7.08
N CYS A 13 -1.75 24.07 6.02
CA CYS A 13 -0.96 23.29 5.05
C CYS A 13 0.25 22.60 5.70
N ILE A 14 0.95 23.30 6.61
CA ILE A 14 2.09 22.72 7.35
C ILE A 14 1.63 21.56 8.23
N LEU A 15 0.48 21.70 8.90
CA LEU A 15 -0.09 20.62 9.73
C LEU A 15 -0.43 19.38 8.89
N ILE A 16 -1.05 19.55 7.72
CA ILE A 16 -1.34 18.44 6.81
C ILE A 16 -0.03 17.77 6.36
N PHE A 17 1.00 18.56 6.05
CA PHE A 17 2.28 18.03 5.61
C PHE A 17 2.99 17.22 6.70
N ILE A 18 2.97 17.69 7.95
CA ILE A 18 3.51 16.94 9.09
C ILE A 18 2.70 15.65 9.31
N PHE A 19 1.36 15.74 9.23
CA PHE A 19 0.49 14.59 9.36
C PHE A 19 0.71 13.55 8.24
N SER A 20 0.94 13.97 7.00
CA SER A 20 1.22 13.05 5.89
C SER A 20 2.52 12.27 6.10
N ILE A 21 3.55 12.92 6.65
CA ILE A 21 4.81 12.24 7.01
C ILE A 21 4.55 11.23 8.13
N PHE A 22 3.79 11.60 9.16
CA PHE A 22 3.46 10.70 10.25
C PHE A 22 2.68 9.46 9.76
N ALA A 23 1.62 9.68 8.99
CA ALA A 23 0.79 8.63 8.39
C ALA A 23 1.63 7.65 7.55
N TYR A 24 2.48 8.19 6.66
CA TYR A 24 3.40 7.39 5.86
C TYR A 24 4.33 6.52 6.72
N ASN A 25 4.91 7.06 7.79
CA ASN A 25 5.82 6.31 8.64
C ASN A 25 5.11 5.17 9.38
N VAL A 26 3.89 5.38 9.85
CA VAL A 26 3.08 4.34 10.48
C VAL A 26 2.76 3.23 9.47
N ASP A 27 2.18 3.60 8.33
CA ASP A 27 1.80 2.61 7.32
C ASP A 27 3.01 1.89 6.71
N SER A 28 4.15 2.57 6.54
CA SER A 28 5.40 1.92 6.08
C SER A 28 5.86 0.82 7.03
N ARG A 29 5.72 1.01 8.35
CA ARG A 29 6.08 0.00 9.34
C ARG A 29 5.12 -1.18 9.31
N LEU A 30 3.81 -0.91 9.18
CA LEU A 30 2.80 -1.95 9.05
C LEU A 30 3.03 -2.78 7.78
N VAL A 31 3.21 -2.12 6.64
CA VAL A 31 3.53 -2.76 5.36
C VAL A 31 4.82 -3.59 5.44
N ALA A 32 5.86 -3.10 6.11
CA ALA A 32 7.10 -3.85 6.30
C ALA A 32 6.92 -5.14 7.11
N ASN A 33 5.92 -5.18 7.99
CA ASN A 33 5.54 -6.34 8.79
C ASN A 33 4.42 -7.18 8.14
N ASP A 34 4.07 -6.90 6.88
CA ASP A 34 2.94 -7.51 6.16
C ASP A 34 1.57 -7.35 6.89
N GLU A 35 1.41 -6.23 7.61
CA GLU A 35 0.18 -5.83 8.30
C GLU A 35 -0.63 -4.81 7.51
N GLN A 36 -1.95 -4.76 7.77
CA GLN A 36 -2.86 -3.86 7.07
C GLN A 36 -2.57 -2.39 7.40
N PRO A 37 -2.36 -1.52 6.38
CA PRO A 37 -2.17 -0.09 6.59
C PRO A 37 -3.44 0.60 7.11
N ILE A 38 -3.30 1.66 7.89
CA ILE A 38 -4.38 2.33 8.63
C ILE A 38 -4.76 3.67 7.99
N PHE A 39 -3.80 4.46 7.52
CA PHE A 39 -4.03 5.83 7.05
C PHE A 39 -4.25 5.95 5.54
N VAL A 40 -4.57 4.83 4.90
CA VAL A 40 -4.86 4.77 3.47
C VAL A 40 -6.31 4.43 3.18
N ILE A 41 -6.80 4.84 2.02
CA ILE A 41 -8.14 4.52 1.52
C ILE A 41 -8.06 3.63 0.28
N PRO A 42 -8.92 2.60 0.15
CA PRO A 42 -8.94 1.74 -1.04
C PRO A 42 -9.48 2.50 -2.24
N VAL A 43 -8.86 2.31 -3.40
CA VAL A 43 -9.14 3.07 -4.62
C VAL A 43 -9.51 2.15 -5.78
N SER A 44 -8.84 1.01 -5.89
CA SER A 44 -9.17 -0.01 -6.88
C SER A 44 -8.88 -1.41 -6.34
N ILE A 45 -9.62 -2.38 -6.88
CA ILE A 45 -9.47 -3.80 -6.57
C ILE A 45 -9.33 -4.51 -7.92
N ALA A 46 -8.23 -5.25 -8.09
CA ALA A 46 -7.97 -6.05 -9.27
C ALA A 46 -8.71 -7.39 -9.19
N LYS A 47 -8.93 -7.99 -10.37
CA LYS A 47 -9.63 -9.28 -10.53
C LYS A 47 -8.69 -10.49 -10.52
N ASP A 48 -7.51 -10.33 -9.93
CA ASP A 48 -6.41 -11.30 -9.88
C ASP A 48 -6.42 -12.19 -8.63
N GLY A 49 -7.48 -12.12 -7.83
CA GLY A 49 -7.56 -12.73 -6.49
C GLY A 49 -7.92 -11.74 -5.39
N GLY A 50 -7.84 -10.44 -5.72
CA GLY A 50 -8.31 -9.33 -4.90
C GLY A 50 -7.20 -8.31 -4.56
N THR A 51 -6.17 -8.17 -5.39
CA THR A 51 -5.12 -7.17 -5.16
C THR A 51 -5.77 -5.80 -5.03
N THR A 52 -5.48 -5.09 -3.94
CA THR A 52 -6.13 -3.81 -3.64
C THR A 52 -5.11 -2.69 -3.62
N GLN A 53 -5.40 -1.61 -4.35
CA GLN A 53 -4.61 -0.40 -4.35
C GLN A 53 -5.21 0.62 -3.39
N TYR A 54 -4.36 1.21 -2.55
CA TYR A 54 -4.73 2.21 -1.58
C TYR A 54 -3.96 3.52 -1.78
N TYR A 55 -4.59 4.66 -1.50
CA TYR A 55 -3.92 5.96 -1.45
C TYR A 55 -3.90 6.53 -0.04
N GLY A 56 -2.72 6.94 0.41
CA GLY A 56 -2.50 7.82 1.54
C GLY A 56 -2.16 9.23 1.07
N ILE A 57 -1.97 10.17 2.01
CA ILE A 57 -1.60 11.54 1.66
C ILE A 57 -0.13 11.55 1.21
N GLY A 58 0.10 11.57 -0.11
CA GLY A 58 1.44 11.64 -0.71
C GLY A 58 2.14 10.29 -0.93
N TYR A 59 1.44 9.17 -0.71
CA TYR A 59 1.96 7.81 -0.94
C TYR A 59 0.85 6.85 -1.34
N LYS A 60 1.25 5.68 -1.84
CA LYS A 60 0.39 4.59 -2.28
C LYS A 60 0.82 3.30 -1.62
N VAL A 61 -0.14 2.46 -1.26
CA VAL A 61 0.10 1.08 -0.83
C VAL A 61 -0.60 0.12 -1.80
N ILE A 62 0.07 -0.96 -2.17
CA ILE A 62 -0.52 -2.07 -2.93
C ILE A 62 -0.53 -3.28 -2.01
N SER A 63 -1.70 -3.85 -1.79
CA SER A 63 -1.88 -5.14 -1.11
C SER A 63 -2.08 -6.19 -2.18
N TRP A 64 -1.05 -7.01 -2.40
CA TRP A 64 -1.06 -8.08 -3.38
C TRP A 64 -1.86 -9.26 -2.86
N ASN A 65 -2.74 -9.76 -3.71
CA ASN A 65 -3.56 -10.94 -3.43
C ASN A 65 -3.80 -11.66 -4.76
N VAL A 66 -2.77 -12.36 -5.22
CA VAL A 66 -2.73 -12.96 -6.56
C VAL A 66 -2.97 -14.46 -6.45
N LEU A 67 -3.92 -15.00 -7.21
CA LEU A 67 -4.17 -16.45 -7.29
C LEU A 67 -2.92 -17.16 -7.83
N SER A 68 -2.53 -18.25 -7.19
CA SER A 68 -1.34 -19.01 -7.58
C SER A 68 -1.49 -20.48 -7.23
N ILE A 69 -0.87 -21.36 -8.02
CA ILE A 69 -0.83 -22.81 -7.78
C ILE A 69 0.63 -23.16 -7.52
N LYS A 70 0.90 -23.86 -6.41
CA LYS A 70 2.25 -24.29 -6.05
C LYS A 70 2.27 -25.78 -5.76
N GLU A 71 3.27 -26.47 -6.29
CA GLU A 71 3.50 -27.87 -5.97
C GLU A 71 4.16 -27.99 -4.59
N ILE A 72 3.51 -28.69 -3.66
CA ILE A 72 4.02 -28.98 -2.33
C ILE A 72 3.94 -30.49 -2.13
N ASN A 73 5.09 -31.14 -1.94
CA ASN A 73 5.20 -32.59 -1.73
C ASN A 73 4.55 -33.44 -2.86
N GLY A 74 4.74 -33.04 -4.13
CA GLY A 74 4.21 -33.79 -5.28
C GLY A 74 2.70 -33.63 -5.53
N LYS A 75 2.06 -32.68 -4.85
CA LYS A 75 0.64 -32.32 -5.06
C LYS A 75 0.54 -30.85 -5.43
N GLU A 76 -0.24 -30.56 -6.47
CA GLU A 76 -0.63 -29.20 -6.80
C GLU A 76 -1.60 -28.69 -5.72
N VAL A 77 -1.23 -27.57 -5.10
CA VAL A 77 -2.02 -26.90 -4.09
C VAL A 77 -2.35 -25.51 -4.58
N ASP A 78 -3.66 -25.23 -4.69
CA ASP A 78 -4.16 -23.89 -4.96
C ASP A 78 -3.91 -22.99 -3.76
N GLY A 79 -3.55 -21.74 -4.02
CA GLY A 79 -3.26 -20.76 -2.98
C GLY A 79 -3.22 -19.34 -3.52
N LYS A 80 -2.62 -18.46 -2.72
CA LYS A 80 -2.53 -17.04 -3.00
C LYS A 80 -1.14 -16.55 -2.66
N MET A 81 -0.57 -15.74 -3.54
CA MET A 81 0.62 -14.95 -3.25
C MET A 81 0.16 -13.63 -2.63
N ILE A 82 0.52 -13.42 -1.37
CA ILE A 82 0.12 -12.26 -0.58
C ILE A 82 1.33 -11.44 -0.16
N GLY A 83 1.15 -10.13 -0.04
CA GLY A 83 2.17 -9.24 0.51
C GLY A 83 1.78 -7.77 0.33
N TYR A 84 2.57 -6.88 0.93
CA TYR A 84 2.34 -5.44 0.82
C TYR A 84 3.55 -4.72 0.24
N GLU A 85 3.25 -3.67 -0.53
CA GLU A 85 4.26 -2.76 -1.04
C GLU A 85 3.81 -1.31 -0.88
N ILE A 86 4.77 -0.43 -0.58
CA ILE A 86 4.52 0.99 -0.42
C ILE A 86 5.41 1.80 -1.36
N SER A 87 4.81 2.79 -2.02
CA SER A 87 5.48 3.71 -2.93
C SER A 87 5.14 5.14 -2.59
N THR A 88 6.12 6.04 -2.66
CA THR A 88 5.89 7.48 -2.52
C THR A 88 5.58 8.10 -3.88
N LEU A 89 5.10 9.35 -3.89
CA LEU A 89 4.87 10.12 -5.12
C LEU A 89 6.12 10.21 -6.03
N PHE A 90 7.32 10.07 -5.47
CA PHE A 90 8.59 10.13 -6.20
C PHE A 90 9.07 8.77 -6.72
N ASN A 91 8.50 7.67 -6.24
CA ASN A 91 8.84 6.31 -6.64
C ASN A 91 7.58 5.51 -6.96
N LEU A 92 6.76 6.03 -7.88
CA LEU A 92 5.48 5.46 -8.27
C LEU A 92 5.67 4.07 -8.86
N GLN A 93 5.04 3.07 -8.27
CA GLN A 93 4.94 1.71 -8.81
C GLN A 93 3.57 1.53 -9.46
N HIS A 94 3.47 1.05 -10.69
CA HIS A 94 2.19 0.72 -11.29
C HIS A 94 1.79 -0.72 -10.96
N ILE A 95 0.49 -0.98 -10.86
CA ILE A 95 -0.01 -2.34 -10.59
C ILE A 95 0.33 -3.28 -11.75
N ASP A 96 0.39 -2.74 -12.97
CA ASP A 96 0.72 -3.47 -14.20
C ASP A 96 2.18 -3.94 -14.25
N ASP A 97 3.06 -3.34 -13.44
CA ASP A 97 4.47 -3.74 -13.33
C ASP A 97 4.63 -5.03 -12.49
N GLY A 98 3.59 -5.43 -11.76
CA GLY A 98 3.62 -6.53 -10.80
C GLY A 98 4.35 -6.20 -9.49
N PRO A 99 4.46 -7.20 -8.58
CA PRO A 99 5.17 -7.06 -7.32
C PRO A 99 6.68 -6.94 -7.54
N LYS A 100 7.33 -6.01 -6.84
CA LYS A 100 8.79 -5.81 -6.86
C LYS A 100 9.51 -6.62 -5.77
N LYS A 101 8.81 -6.92 -4.68
CA LYS A 101 9.25 -7.76 -3.56
C LYS A 101 8.68 -9.18 -3.73
N GLU A 102 9.40 -10.16 -3.23
CA GLU A 102 8.92 -11.54 -3.15
C GLU A 102 7.68 -11.62 -2.24
N LEU A 103 6.62 -12.27 -2.73
CA LEU A 103 5.35 -12.44 -2.02
C LEU A 103 5.31 -13.78 -1.28
N ASN A 104 4.55 -13.84 -0.19
CA ASN A 104 4.36 -15.04 0.61
C ASN A 104 3.26 -15.92 0.00
N PHE A 105 3.55 -17.20 -0.23
CA PHE A 105 2.52 -18.17 -0.66
C PHE A 105 1.72 -18.66 0.54
N VAL A 106 0.40 -18.50 0.48
CA VAL A 106 -0.55 -19.05 1.45
C VAL A 106 -1.49 -20.02 0.74
N PRO A 107 -1.49 -21.32 1.09
CA PRO A 107 -2.39 -22.30 0.48
C PRO A 107 -3.84 -21.99 0.83
N ASN A 108 -4.74 -22.21 -0.12
CA ASN A 108 -6.17 -22.16 0.13
C ASN A 108 -6.55 -23.37 0.99
N LYS A 109 -7.34 -23.15 2.05
CA LYS A 109 -7.85 -24.24 2.91
C LYS A 109 -8.92 -25.05 2.21
#